data_AF-A0A352RHC0-F1
#
_entry.id   AF-A0A352RHC0-F1
#
_cell.length_a   1.000
_cell.length_b   1.000
_cell.length_c   1.000
_cell.angle_alpha   90.00
_cell.angle_beta   90.00
_cell.angle_gamma   90.00
#
_symmetry.space_group_name_H-M   'P 1'
#
loop_
_entity.id
_entity.type
_entity.pdbx_description
1 polymer ?
#
loop_
_entity_poly.entity_id
_entity_poly.type
_entity_poly.pdbx_seq_one_letter_code
_entity_poly.pdbx_strand_id
1 'polypeptide(L)'
;MDWIQAIVLGIVQGLSEFLPISSTAHLRIVPELLAWSDPGTEFSAVIQLGTLVAVLLFFRKDVVQLSSAALESLWHRNLFETPESKMAWSIAAGTIPVV
;
A
#
# COMPACT_ATOMS: atom_id res chain seq x y z
N MET A 1 17.79 -14.91 -8.51
CA MET A 1 16.33 -15.14 -8.49
C MET A 1 15.89 -15.50 -9.88
N ASP A 2 15.23 -16.64 -10.03
CA ASP A 2 14.66 -17.05 -11.32
C ASP A 2 13.30 -16.36 -11.57
N TRP A 3 12.88 -16.26 -12.82
CA TRP A 3 11.59 -15.65 -13.20
C TRP A 3 10.40 -16.34 -12.55
N ILE A 4 10.46 -17.66 -12.38
CA ILE A 4 9.39 -18.43 -11.72
C ILE A 4 9.29 -18.03 -10.24
N GLN A 5 10.43 -17.90 -9.55
CA GLN A 5 10.47 -17.46 -8.15
C GLN A 5 9.88 -16.05 -8.01
N ALA A 6 10.25 -15.14 -8.92
CA ALA A 6 9.75 -13.77 -8.91
C ALA A 6 8.22 -13.70 -9.12
N ILE A 7 7.67 -14.49 -10.04
CA ILE A 7 6.22 -14.56 -10.28
C ILE A 7 5.50 -15.11 -9.05
N VAL A 8 5.99 -16.21 -8.47
CA VAL A 8 5.38 -16.84 -7.29
C VAL A 8 5.37 -15.88 -6.10
N LEU A 9 6.53 -15.27 -5.79
CA LEU A 9 6.62 -14.31 -4.69
C LEU A 9 5.80 -13.04 -4.94
N GLY A 10 5.70 -12.60 -6.19
CA GLY A 10 4.82 -11.49 -6.58
C GLY A 10 3.34 -11.80 -6.34
N ILE A 11 2.88 -13.02 -6.66
CA ILE A 11 1.52 -13.47 -6.37
C ILE A 11 1.30 -13.55 -4.85
N VAL A 12 2.23 -14.15 -4.11
CA VAL A 12 2.16 -14.25 -2.65
C VAL A 12 2.06 -12.86 -2.02
N GLN A 13 2.90 -11.92 -2.42
CA GLN A 13 2.84 -10.53 -1.97
C GLN A 13 1.50 -9.87 -2.31
N GLY A 14 1.06 -9.98 -3.57
CA GLY A 14 -0.19 -9.37 -4.02
C GLY A 14 -1.43 -9.89 -3.29
N LEU A 15 -1.45 -11.18 -2.93
CA LEU A 15 -2.55 -11.77 -2.17
C LEU A 15 -2.48 -11.44 -0.68
N SER A 16 -1.28 -11.42 -0.09
CA SER A 16 -1.11 -11.27 1.35
C SER A 16 -1.03 -9.83 1.84
N GLU A 17 -0.69 -8.85 0.99
CA GLU A 17 -0.55 -7.44 1.41
C GLU A 17 -1.90 -6.82 1.82
N PHE A 18 -2.99 -7.21 1.16
CA PHE A 18 -4.33 -6.66 1.43
C PHE A 18 -5.11 -7.45 2.47
N LEU A 19 -4.63 -8.65 2.81
CA LEU A 19 -5.21 -9.49 3.85
C LEU A 19 -4.46 -9.27 5.16
N PRO A 20 -5.14 -9.25 6.31
CA PRO A 20 -4.49 -9.06 7.62
C PRO A 20 -3.79 -10.36 8.09
N ILE A 21 -2.86 -10.88 7.28
CA ILE A 21 -2.17 -12.17 7.49
C ILE A 21 -0.64 -12.05 7.45
N SER A 22 -0.09 -10.82 7.40
CA SER A 22 1.34 -10.50 7.32
C SER A 22 2.02 -10.98 6.02
N SER A 23 2.14 -10.09 5.05
CA SER A 23 2.86 -10.35 3.80
C SER A 23 4.35 -10.63 4.02
N THR A 24 4.99 -9.89 4.94
CA THR A 24 6.42 -10.09 5.28
C THR A 24 6.73 -11.49 5.83
N ALA A 25 5.77 -12.11 6.53
CA ALA A 25 5.94 -13.49 7.01
C ALA A 25 5.89 -14.48 5.83
N HIS A 26 4.93 -14.31 4.93
CA HIS A 26 4.78 -15.17 3.76
C HIS A 26 5.99 -15.08 2.81
N LEU A 27 6.54 -13.88 2.61
CA LEU A 27 7.76 -13.68 1.81
C LEU A 27 9.02 -14.31 2.42
N ARG A 28 9.04 -14.61 3.71
CA ARG A 28 10.13 -15.37 4.35
C ARG A 28 9.88 -16.87 4.34
N ILE A 29 8.66 -17.30 4.62
CA ILE A 29 8.29 -18.71 4.74
C ILE A 29 8.30 -19.41 3.37
N VAL A 30 7.79 -18.77 2.31
CA VAL A 30 7.69 -19.42 0.99
C VAL A 30 9.06 -19.78 0.39
N PRO A 31 10.07 -18.88 0.38
CA PRO A 31 11.42 -19.25 -0.07
C PRO A 31 12.03 -20.38 0.77
N GLU A 32 11.90 -20.33 2.11
CA GLU A 32 12.45 -21.33 3.01
C GLU A 32 11.84 -22.72 2.75
N LEU A 33 10.51 -22.81 2.61
CA LEU A 33 9.81 -24.07 2.32
C LEU A 33 10.19 -24.67 0.96
N LEU A 34 10.55 -23.83 -0.01
CA LEU A 34 10.91 -24.24 -1.36
C LEU A 34 12.44 -24.35 -1.56
N ALA A 35 13.22 -24.21 -0.47
CA ALA A 35 14.69 -24.18 -0.49
C ALA A 35 15.26 -23.16 -1.48
N TRP A 36 14.60 -22.01 -1.63
CA TRP A 36 15.07 -20.89 -2.44
C TRP A 36 15.98 -19.97 -1.64
N SER A 37 16.91 -19.33 -2.34
CA SER A 37 17.71 -18.25 -1.77
C SER A 37 16.82 -17.10 -1.32
N ASP A 38 17.19 -16.41 -0.23
CA ASP A 38 16.49 -15.22 0.25
C ASP A 38 16.32 -14.20 -0.89
N PRO A 39 15.07 -13.77 -1.18
CA PRO A 39 14.81 -12.73 -2.19
C PRO A 39 15.56 -11.42 -1.93
N GLY A 40 15.90 -11.13 -0.68
CA GLY A 40 16.54 -9.89 -0.26
C GLY A 40 15.53 -8.77 0.00
N THR A 41 16.00 -7.78 0.76
CA THR A 41 15.21 -6.60 1.14
C THR A 41 14.86 -5.76 -0.08
N GLU A 42 15.73 -5.67 -1.07
CA GLU A 42 15.51 -4.89 -2.29
C GLU A 42 14.35 -5.45 -3.11
N PHE A 43 14.30 -6.79 -3.28
CA PHE A 43 13.21 -7.44 -4.00
C PHE A 43 11.89 -7.23 -3.28
N SER A 44 11.87 -7.43 -1.96
CA SER A 44 10.68 -7.24 -1.11
C SER A 44 10.13 -5.82 -1.20
N ALA A 45 11.01 -4.80 -1.20
CA ALA A 45 10.62 -3.41 -1.38
C ALA A 45 10.00 -3.16 -2.76
N VAL A 46 10.61 -3.70 -3.83
CA VAL A 46 10.11 -3.53 -5.21
C VAL A 46 8.72 -4.15 -5.40
N ILE A 47 8.48 -5.36 -4.91
CA ILE A 47 7.17 -6.01 -5.05
C ILE A 47 6.10 -5.33 -4.18
N GLN A 48 6.48 -4.73 -3.04
CA GLN A 48 5.58 -3.91 -2.24
C GLN A 48 5.23 -2.58 -2.93
N LEU A 49 6.15 -1.98 -3.68
CA LEU A 49 5.81 -0.85 -4.55
C LEU A 49 4.77 -1.27 -5.60
N GLY A 50 4.84 -2.51 -6.11
CA GLY A 50 3.82 -3.07 -6.98
C GLY A 50 2.42 -3.09 -6.36
N THR A 51 2.30 -3.51 -5.09
CA THR A 51 1.01 -3.50 -4.38
C THR A 51 0.53 -2.08 -4.07
N LEU A 52 1.43 -1.15 -3.73
CA LEU A 52 1.09 0.26 -3.59
C LEU A 52 0.52 0.84 -4.89
N VAL A 53 1.16 0.58 -6.03
CA VAL A 53 0.67 1.03 -7.35
C VAL A 53 -0.70 0.43 -7.65
N ALA A 54 -0.93 -0.84 -7.33
CA ALA A 54 -2.24 -1.47 -7.51
C ALA A 54 -3.35 -0.75 -6.71
N VAL A 55 -3.09 -0.38 -5.46
CA VAL A 55 -4.04 0.40 -4.62
C VAL A 55 -4.28 1.78 -5.22
N LEU A 56 -3.23 2.50 -5.61
CA LEU A 56 -3.36 3.84 -6.20
C LEU A 56 -4.15 3.82 -7.51
N LEU A 57 -3.97 2.78 -8.35
CA LEU A 57 -4.72 2.62 -9.60
C LEU A 57 -6.18 2.24 -9.37
N PHE A 58 -6.45 1.38 -8.38
CA PHE A 58 -7.79 0.94 -8.02
C PHE A 58 -8.60 2.10 -7.42
N PHE A 59 -8.06 2.79 -6.42
CA PHE A 59 -8.69 3.94 -5.74
C PHE A 59 -8.37 5.29 -6.39
N ARG A 60 -7.91 5.32 -7.66
CA ARG A 60 -7.44 6.55 -8.30
C ARG A 60 -8.43 7.72 -8.24
N LYS A 61 -9.73 7.42 -8.35
CA LYS A 61 -10.79 8.43 -8.29
C LYS A 61 -10.94 8.99 -6.89
N ASP A 62 -10.99 8.11 -5.89
CA ASP A 62 -11.13 8.49 -4.48
C ASP A 62 -9.90 9.26 -3.99
N VAL A 63 -8.69 8.83 -4.38
CA VAL A 63 -7.44 9.53 -4.08
C VAL A 63 -7.47 10.95 -4.63
N VAL A 64 -7.84 11.13 -5.91
CA VAL A 64 -7.92 12.46 -6.52
C VAL A 64 -9.00 13.31 -5.85
N GLN A 65 -10.18 12.73 -5.55
CA GLN A 65 -11.28 13.43 -4.91
C GLN A 65 -10.91 13.90 -3.49
N LEU A 66 -10.38 13.01 -2.65
CA LEU A 66 -9.98 13.33 -1.28
C LEU A 66 -8.80 14.31 -1.25
N SER A 67 -7.84 14.15 -2.15
CA SER A 67 -6.70 15.07 -2.26
C SER A 67 -7.15 16.47 -2.69
N SER A 68 -8.07 16.56 -3.65
CA SER A 68 -8.64 17.84 -4.10
C SER A 68 -9.44 18.50 -2.97
N ALA A 69 -10.28 17.73 -2.28
CA ALA A 69 -11.06 18.23 -1.14
C ALA A 69 -10.17 18.71 0.02
N ALA A 70 -9.05 18.02 0.29
CA ALA A 70 -8.08 18.46 1.29
C ALA A 70 -7.43 19.80 0.90
N LEU A 71 -7.00 19.96 -0.36
CA LEU A 71 -6.39 21.20 -0.85
C LEU A 71 -7.38 22.38 -0.87
N GLU A 72 -8.61 22.14 -1.34
CA GLU A 72 -9.66 23.16 -1.40
C GLU A 72 -10.06 23.63 0.00
N SER A 73 -10.23 22.69 0.94
CA SER A 73 -10.56 23.01 2.33
C SER A 73 -9.44 23.76 3.05
N LEU A 74 -8.17 23.48 2.70
CA LEU A 74 -7.03 24.23 3.21
C LEU A 74 -7.02 25.67 2.67
N TRP A 75 -7.33 25.85 1.38
CA TRP A 75 -7.37 27.16 0.74
C TRP A 75 -8.47 28.07 1.31
N HIS A 76 -9.66 27.52 1.50
CA HIS A 76 -10.81 28.26 2.06
C HIS A 76 -10.82 28.32 3.58
N ARG A 77 -9.84 27.70 4.26
CA ARG A 77 -9.73 27.59 5.73
C ARG A 77 -10.93 26.89 6.41
N ASN A 78 -11.64 26.04 5.67
CA ASN A 78 -12.82 25.32 6.12
C ASN A 78 -12.59 23.80 6.09
N LEU A 79 -11.71 23.31 6.98
CA LEU A 79 -11.18 21.94 6.96
C LEU A 79 -12.27 20.84 7.06
N PHE A 80 -13.40 21.12 7.71
CA PHE A 80 -14.43 20.12 8.03
C PHE A 80 -15.81 20.43 7.45
N GLU A 81 -15.86 21.23 6.37
CA GLU A 81 -17.12 21.65 5.76
C GLU A 81 -17.80 20.53 4.97
N THR A 82 -17.04 19.75 4.19
CA THR A 82 -17.59 18.66 3.38
C THR A 82 -17.28 17.28 3.99
N PRO A 83 -18.13 16.26 3.74
CA PRO A 83 -17.81 14.88 4.12
C PRO A 83 -16.45 14.40 3.60
N GLU A 84 -16.09 14.80 2.39
CA GLU A 84 -14.83 14.44 1.73
C GLU A 84 -13.64 15.12 2.41
N SER A 85 -13.74 16.43 2.74
CA SER A 85 -12.67 17.13 3.44
C SER A 85 -12.47 16.55 4.85
N LYS A 86 -13.57 16.27 5.55
CA LYS A 86 -13.54 15.63 6.86
C LYS A 86 -12.87 14.25 6.80
N MET A 87 -13.20 13.44 5.79
CA MET A 87 -12.56 12.14 5.58
C MET A 87 -11.06 12.30 5.28
N ALA A 88 -10.68 13.21 4.38
CA ALA A 88 -9.29 13.43 4.01
C ALA A 88 -8.43 13.88 5.21
N TRP A 89 -8.92 14.83 6.01
CA TRP A 89 -8.22 15.26 7.24
C TRP A 89 -8.22 14.20 8.34
N SER A 90 -9.25 13.35 8.42
CA SER A 90 -9.26 12.22 9.35
C SER A 90 -8.20 11.17 8.97
N ILE A 91 -8.02 10.89 7.68
CA ILE A 91 -6.94 10.03 7.19
C ILE A 91 -5.58 10.66 7.51
N ALA A 92 -5.39 11.95 7.25
CA ALA A 92 -4.15 12.65 7.56
C ALA A 92 -3.82 12.58 9.07
N ALA A 93 -4.79 12.87 9.93
CA ALA A 93 -4.64 12.78 11.38
C ALA A 93 -4.32 11.35 11.85
N GLY A 94 -4.98 10.35 11.27
CA GLY A 94 -4.72 8.93 11.54
C GLY A 94 -3.36 8.43 11.05
N THR A 95 -2.73 9.13 10.11
CA THR A 95 -1.40 8.79 9.58
C THR A 95 -0.25 9.30 10.46
N ILE A 96 -0.46 10.41 11.20
CA ILE A 96 0.58 11.01 12.05
C ILE A 96 1.20 10.03 13.05
N PRO A 97 0.45 9.18 13.79
CA PRO A 97 1.06 8.25 14.74
C PRO A 97 1.90 7.14 14.09
N VAL A 98 1.73 6.91 12.79
CA VAL A 98 2.43 5.86 12.04
C VAL A 98 3.80 6.35 11.54
N VAL A 99 3.98 7.66 11.39
CA VAL A 99 5.21 8.32 10.89
C VAL A 99 5.99 8.95 12.04
#